data_AF-A0A968DZ72-F1
#
_entry.id   AF-A0A968DZ72-F1
#
_cell.length_a   1.000
_cell.length_b   1.000
_cell.length_c   1.000
_cell.angle_alpha   90.00
_cell.angle_beta   90.00
_cell.angle_gamma   90.00
#
_symmetry.space_group_name_H-M   'P 1'
#
loop_
_entity.id
_entity.type
_entity.pdbx_description
1 polymer ?
#
loop_
_entity_poly.entity_id
_entity_poly.type
_entity_poly.pdbx_seq_one_letter_code
_entity_poly.pdbx_strand_id
1 'polypeptide(L)'
;MKKQKNKARKQTGKGGKTVKRYYRYEENHRVVKGVKQKRCYRCCRWKPENMYYRRRRSNDGLYVWCKECANKATNECRRQRKLAQRKQ
;
A
#
# COMPACT_ATOMS: atom_id res chain seq x y z
N MET A 1 26.69 -6.84 -5.24
CA MET A 1 25.70 -6.01 -5.97
C MET A 1 24.33 -6.69 -5.96
N LYS A 2 23.36 -6.22 -5.16
CA LYS A 2 22.06 -6.90 -4.99
C LYS A 2 21.12 -6.52 -6.16
N LYS A 3 21.00 -7.44 -7.13
CA LYS A 3 20.17 -7.33 -8.34
C LYS A 3 18.69 -7.09 -7.98
N GLN A 4 18.16 -5.92 -8.37
CA GLN A 4 16.74 -5.60 -8.31
C GLN A 4 16.00 -6.46 -9.35
N LYS A 5 15.38 -7.56 -8.90
CA LYS A 5 14.62 -8.45 -9.78
C LYS A 5 13.20 -7.88 -9.95
N ASN A 6 13.00 -7.12 -11.03
CA ASN A 6 11.68 -6.76 -11.54
C ASN A 6 10.90 -8.04 -11.89
N LYS A 7 9.97 -8.46 -11.03
CA LYS A 7 8.94 -9.44 -11.37
C LYS A 7 7.60 -8.72 -11.57
N ALA A 8 7.29 -8.42 -12.83
CA ALA A 8 5.98 -7.98 -13.25
C ALA A 8 4.95 -9.07 -12.93
N ARG A 9 4.01 -8.77 -12.01
CA ARG A 9 2.86 -9.62 -11.73
C ARG A 9 1.94 -9.59 -12.97
N LYS A 10 2.01 -10.62 -13.80
CA LYS A 10 1.08 -10.83 -14.93
C LYS A 10 -0.34 -10.94 -14.37
N GLN A 11 -1.25 -10.08 -14.83
CA GLN A 11 -2.69 -10.30 -14.70
C GLN A 11 -3.24 -10.50 -16.10
N THR A 12 -3.85 -11.65 -16.31
CA THR A 12 -4.66 -11.99 -17.47
C THR A 12 -5.81 -11.00 -17.58
N GLY A 13 -5.94 -10.35 -18.73
CA GLY A 13 -6.87 -9.25 -18.96
C GLY A 13 -8.21 -9.69 -19.53
N LYS A 14 -9.17 -8.75 -19.51
CA LYS A 14 -10.16 -8.54 -20.56
C LYS A 14 -10.48 -7.04 -20.64
N GLY A 15 -10.28 -6.47 -21.84
CA GLY A 15 -10.96 -5.26 -22.35
C GLY A 15 -10.87 -3.97 -21.54
N GLY A 16 -9.94 -3.08 -21.92
CA GLY A 16 -9.89 -1.69 -21.45
C GLY A 16 -8.47 -1.32 -21.07
N LYS A 17 -7.81 -0.49 -21.88
CA LYS A 17 -6.46 0.04 -21.62
C LYS A 17 -6.51 0.99 -20.41
N THR A 18 -6.75 0.47 -19.21
CA THR A 18 -6.36 1.16 -17.99
C THR A 18 -4.84 1.11 -17.99
N VAL A 19 -4.21 2.20 -18.41
CA VAL A 19 -2.79 2.41 -18.21
C VAL A 19 -2.59 2.33 -16.70
N LYS A 20 -2.24 1.15 -16.18
CA LYS A 20 -1.84 0.99 -14.78
C LYS A 20 -0.65 1.92 -14.64
N ARG A 21 -0.87 3.14 -14.12
CA ARG A 21 0.20 4.02 -13.68
C ARG A 21 0.87 3.28 -12.53
N TYR A 22 1.84 2.43 -12.88
CA TYR A 22 2.81 1.92 -11.94
C TYR A 22 3.60 3.16 -11.51
N TYR A 23 3.18 3.80 -10.42
CA TYR A 23 3.95 4.90 -9.87
C TYR A 23 5.39 4.41 -9.67
N ARG A 24 6.35 5.14 -10.22
CA ARG A 24 7.77 4.85 -10.08
C ARG A 24 8.09 4.86 -8.59
N TYR A 25 9.05 4.03 -8.18
CA TYR A 25 9.46 3.90 -6.77
C TYR A 25 9.77 5.27 -6.14
N GLU A 26 10.40 6.15 -6.91
CA GLU A 26 10.82 7.52 -6.57
C GLU A 26 9.64 8.47 -6.28
N GLU A 27 8.45 8.23 -6.84
CA GLU A 27 7.27 9.09 -6.59
C GLU A 27 6.67 8.87 -5.19
N ASN A 28 6.99 7.73 -4.55
CA ASN A 28 6.38 7.34 -3.28
C ASN A 28 7.37 7.10 -2.15
N HIS A 29 8.68 7.18 -2.41
CA HIS A 29 9.73 7.05 -1.42
C HIS A 29 10.61 8.30 -1.45
N ARG A 30 10.97 8.80 -0.26
CA ARG A 30 11.91 9.92 -0.11
C ARG A 30 12.75 9.73 1.14
N VAL A 31 13.88 10.41 1.23
CA VAL A 31 14.72 10.44 2.44
C VAL A 31 14.74 11.85 2.98
N VAL A 32 14.30 12.05 4.23
CA VAL A 32 14.31 13.35 4.90
C VAL A 32 15.18 13.23 6.14
N LYS A 33 16.27 14.01 6.23
CA LYS A 33 17.21 13.98 7.36
C LYS A 33 17.72 12.56 7.67
N GLY A 34 18.07 11.79 6.64
CA GLY A 34 18.53 10.40 6.77
C GLY A 34 17.42 9.36 7.04
N VAL A 35 16.18 9.78 7.27
CA VAL A 35 15.06 8.87 7.51
C VAL A 35 14.33 8.57 6.21
N LYS A 36 14.26 7.29 5.85
CA LYS A 36 13.43 6.82 4.73
C LYS A 36 11.95 6.98 5.07
N GLN A 37 11.24 7.66 4.19
CA GLN A 37 9.81 7.90 4.27
C GLN A 37 9.12 7.38 3.03
N LYS A 38 7.89 6.92 3.22
CA LYS A 38 6.98 6.50 2.16
C LYS A 38 5.69 7.32 2.24
N ARG A 39 5.08 7.62 1.10
CA ARG A 39 3.77 8.26 1.02
C ARG A 39 2.65 7.23 1.18
N CYS A 40 1.69 7.50 2.06
CA CYS A 40 0.51 6.66 2.23
C CYS A 40 -0.51 7.00 1.16
N TYR A 41 -1.00 6.02 0.41
CA TYR A 41 -2.02 6.26 -0.63
C TYR A 41 -3.41 6.60 -0.08
N ARG A 42 -3.73 6.22 1.16
CA ARG A 42 -5.07 6.49 1.75
C ARG A 42 -5.17 7.89 2.36
N CYS A 43 -4.12 8.38 3.01
CA CYS A 43 -4.13 9.69 3.66
C CYS A 43 -3.19 10.72 3.01
N CYS A 44 -2.50 10.35 1.93
CA CYS A 44 -1.55 11.17 1.19
C CYS A 44 -0.37 11.76 2.00
N ARG A 45 -0.18 11.35 3.26
CA ARG A 45 0.89 11.84 4.13
C ARG A 45 2.17 11.03 3.95
N TRP A 46 3.30 11.72 4.02
CA TRP A 46 4.62 11.10 4.14
C TRP A 46 4.85 10.63 5.57
N LYS A 47 5.24 9.37 5.70
CA LYS A 47 5.51 8.76 7.00
C LYS A 47 6.78 7.92 6.92
N PRO A 48 7.53 7.81 8.03
CA PRO A 48 8.68 6.92 8.08
C PRO A 48 8.29 5.47 7.81
N GLU A 49 9.22 4.67 7.28
CA GLU A 49 8.99 3.25 6.95
C GLU A 49 8.47 2.43 8.14
N ASN A 50 8.82 2.79 9.38
CA ASN A 50 8.35 2.15 10.60
C ASN A 50 6.82 2.29 10.85
N MET A 51 6.17 3.26 10.18
CA MET A 51 4.72 3.49 10.23
C MET A 51 3.96 2.65 9.22
N TYR A 52 4.64 1.73 8.52
CA TYR A 52 4.04 0.78 7.59
C TYR A 52 4.24 -0.65 8.11
N TYR A 53 3.31 -1.54 7.78
CA TYR A 53 3.47 -2.97 8.06
C TYR A 53 4.46 -3.59 7.07
N ARG A 54 5.24 -4.58 7.52
CA ARG A 54 6.08 -5.37 6.60
C ARG A 54 5.20 -6.27 5.75
N ARG A 55 5.39 -6.23 4.43
CA ARG A 55 4.69 -7.09 3.48
C ARG A 55 5.69 -7.64 2.46
N ARG A 56 6.07 -8.90 2.63
CA ARG A 56 7.05 -9.59 1.76
C ARG A 56 6.67 -9.63 0.27
N ARG A 57 5.38 -9.51 -0.03
CA ARG A 57 4.85 -9.54 -1.40
C ARG A 57 4.92 -8.20 -2.13
N SER A 58 5.26 -7.10 -1.44
CA SER A 58 5.42 -5.79 -2.08
C SER A 58 6.88 -5.57 -2.49
N ASN A 59 7.09 -4.79 -3.54
CA ASN A 59 8.41 -4.56 -4.11
C ASN A 59 9.36 -3.86 -3.13
N ASP A 60 8.80 -2.99 -2.30
CA ASP A 60 9.48 -2.25 -1.23
C ASP A 60 9.46 -2.98 0.13
N GLY A 61 8.83 -4.14 0.22
CA GLY A 61 8.65 -4.86 1.48
C GLY A 61 7.72 -4.19 2.49
N LEU A 62 7.06 -3.09 2.13
CA LEU A 62 6.15 -2.31 2.98
C LEU A 62 4.72 -2.26 2.45
N TYR A 63 3.77 -2.21 3.37
CA TYR A 63 2.36 -2.06 3.03
C TYR A 63 2.08 -0.74 2.29
N VAL A 64 1.03 -0.74 1.46
CA VAL A 64 0.59 0.42 0.66
C VAL A 64 0.05 1.55 1.53
N TRP A 65 -0.52 1.22 2.69
CA TRP A 65 -1.07 2.20 3.62
C TRP A 65 -0.28 2.22 4.93
N CYS A 66 -0.29 3.36 5.62
CA CYS A 66 0.26 3.43 6.97
C CYS A 66 -0.60 2.61 7.95
N LYS A 67 0.00 2.27 9.10
CA LYS A 67 -0.63 1.47 10.17
C LYS A 67 -1.97 2.06 10.61
N GLU A 68 -2.05 3.39 10.77
CA GLU A 68 -3.31 4.07 11.13
C GLU A 68 -4.41 3.85 10.09
N CYS A 69 -4.08 4.01 8.81
CA CYS A 69 -5.04 3.84 7.72
C CYS A 69 -5.49 2.38 7.58
N ALA A 70 -4.58 1.43 7.84
CA ALA A 70 -4.90 0.01 7.86
C ALA A 70 -5.81 -0.33 9.05
N ASN A 71 -5.53 0.17 10.25
CA ASN A 71 -6.36 -0.04 11.44
C ASN A 71 -7.76 0.54 11.26
N LYS A 72 -7.88 1.76 10.70
CA LYS A 72 -9.16 2.36 10.35
C LYS A 72 -9.96 1.47 9.40
N ALA A 73 -9.31 0.91 8.35
CA ALA A 73 -9.96 -0.01 7.41
C ALA A 73 -10.49 -1.27 8.10
N THR A 74 -9.67 -1.87 8.98
CA THR A 74 -10.05 -3.07 9.73
C THR A 74 -11.26 -2.80 10.62
N ASN A 75 -11.27 -1.67 11.34
CA ASN A 75 -12.37 -1.30 12.21
C ASN A 75 -13.65 -1.01 11.42
N GLU A 76 -13.55 -0.32 10.30
CA GLU A 76 -14.65 -0.04 9.38
C GLU A 76 -15.27 -1.33 8.84
N CYS A 77 -14.46 -2.28 8.37
CA CYS A 77 -14.93 -3.58 7.90
C CYS A 77 -15.63 -4.38 9.02
N ARG A 78 -15.06 -4.38 10.23
CA ARG A 78 -15.69 -5.02 11.41
C ARG A 78 -17.04 -4.38 11.74
N ARG A 79 -17.14 -3.05 11.68
CA ARG A 79 -18.40 -2.31 11.91
C ARG A 79 -19.45 -2.67 10.85
N GLN A 80 -19.08 -2.67 9.57
CA GLN A 80 -19.98 -3.04 8.48
C GLN A 80 -20.50 -4.47 8.62
N ARG A 81 -19.63 -5.43 8.97
CA ARG A 81 -20.03 -6.83 9.24
C ARG A 81 -21.04 -6.94 10.37
N LYS A 82 -20.83 -6.22 11.48
CA LYS A 82 -21.79 -6.19 12.60
C LYS A 82 -23.15 -5.62 12.18
N LEU A 83 -23.16 -4.54 11.39
CA LEU A 83 -24.40 -3.95 10.88
C LEU A 83 -25.15 -4.89 9.93
N ALA A 84 -24.41 -5.64 9.08
CA ALA A 84 -25.01 -6.64 8.19
C ALA A 84 -25.58 -7.85 8.94
N GLN A 85 -24.99 -8.23 10.07
CA GLN A 85 -25.51 -9.28 10.95
C GLN A 85 -26.78 -8.84 11.69
N ARG A 86 -26.88 -7.57 12.10
CA ARG A 86 -28.07 -7.02 12.78
C ARG A 86 -29.28 -6.81 11.86
N LYS A 87 -29.10 -6.93 10.55
CA LYS A 87 -30.16 -6.77 9.54
C LYS A 87 -30.74 -8.12 9.08
N GLN A 88 -30.23 -9.23 9.62
CA GLN A 88 -30.79 -10.57 9.48
C GLN A 88 -31.64 -10.85 10.71
#